data_AF-A0A2V7NB95-F1
#
_entry.id   AF-A0A2V7NB95-F1
#
_cell.length_a   1.000
_cell.length_b   1.000
_cell.length_c   1.000
_cell.angle_alpha   90.00
_cell.angle_beta   90.00
_cell.angle_gamma   90.00
#
_symmetry.space_group_name_H-M   'P 1'
#
loop_
_entity.id
_entity.type
_entity.pdbx_description
1 polymer ?
#
loop_
_entity_poly.entity_id
_entity_poly.type
_entity_poly.pdbx_seq_one_letter_code
_entity_poly.pdbx_strand_id
1 'polypeptide(L)'
;MTPDPLVARIDRMAAAASGRLADADVLEQSLRATSDSGYLLRLLAFEILLKALVRINGVTPEKSHSYLDLFHALPDTVRGRVVARAAERMSTSANYSSLPDLLHTFATNFTALRYPYEAYENVSTEALKGAGKGWVARGAQDAEATFVYHPEELFGLTFALTAEVGDWLTSPR
;
A
#
# COMPACT_ATOMS: atom_id res chain seq x y z
N MET A 1 -17.30 29.81 11.30
CA MET A 1 -17.97 28.65 10.66
C MET A 1 -17.11 27.44 10.94
N THR A 2 -17.58 26.51 11.76
CA THR A 2 -16.84 25.31 12.13
C THR A 2 -16.72 24.41 10.91
N PRO A 3 -15.53 23.88 10.55
CA PRO A 3 -15.41 22.95 9.43
C PRO A 3 -16.34 21.75 9.63
N ASP A 4 -16.97 21.27 8.55
CA ASP A 4 -17.76 20.03 8.61
C ASP A 4 -16.89 18.91 9.25
N PRO A 5 -17.37 18.23 10.31
CA PRO A 5 -16.60 17.22 11.04
C PRO A 5 -16.02 16.12 10.16
N LEU A 6 -16.68 15.78 9.04
CA LEU A 6 -16.16 14.84 8.07
C LEU A 6 -14.97 15.43 7.32
N VAL A 7 -15.04 16.69 6.86
CA VAL A 7 -13.89 17.40 6.22
C VAL A 7 -12.67 17.29 7.12
N ALA A 8 -12.81 17.72 8.37
CA ALA A 8 -11.70 17.84 9.30
C ALA A 8 -11.10 16.47 9.61
N ARG A 9 -11.91 15.41 9.59
CA ARG A 9 -11.43 14.03 9.76
C ARG A 9 -10.65 13.55 8.55
N ILE A 10 -11.18 13.73 7.34
CA ILE A 10 -10.51 13.31 6.11
C ILE A 10 -9.21 14.08 5.92
N ASP A 11 -9.19 15.38 6.22
CA ASP A 11 -8.00 16.22 6.18
C ASP A 11 -6.89 15.68 7.10
N ARG A 12 -7.23 15.32 8.35
CA ARG A 12 -6.28 14.65 9.27
C ARG A 12 -5.78 13.30 8.74
N MET A 13 -6.63 12.52 8.08
CA MET A 13 -6.21 11.24 7.49
C MET A 13 -5.26 11.47 6.31
N ALA A 14 -5.56 12.43 5.43
CA ALA A 14 -4.69 12.80 4.31
C ALA A 14 -3.34 13.31 4.80
N ALA A 15 -3.32 14.20 5.81
CA ALA A 15 -2.09 14.69 6.43
C ALA A 15 -1.27 13.56 7.07
N ALA A 16 -1.92 12.63 7.77
CA ALA A 16 -1.23 11.48 8.36
C ALA A 16 -0.62 10.57 7.29
N ALA A 17 -1.33 10.28 6.20
CA ALA A 17 -0.80 9.50 5.09
C ALA A 17 0.37 10.21 4.39
N SER A 18 0.24 11.51 4.14
CA SER A 18 1.31 12.33 3.54
C SER A 18 2.58 12.32 4.40
N GLY A 19 2.44 12.40 5.73
CA GLY A 19 3.58 12.28 6.64
C GLY A 19 4.28 10.92 6.51
N ARG A 20 3.53 9.82 6.43
CA ARG A 20 4.11 8.47 6.23
C ARG A 20 4.83 8.33 4.89
N LEU A 21 4.28 8.93 3.82
CA LEU A 21 4.95 8.91 2.51
C LEU A 21 6.25 9.71 2.52
N ALA A 22 6.26 10.89 3.14
CA ALA A 22 7.47 11.68 3.30
C ALA A 22 8.55 10.93 4.09
N ASP A 23 8.17 10.29 5.21
CA ASP A 23 9.08 9.46 6.00
C ASP A 23 9.59 8.25 5.20
N ALA A 24 8.73 7.61 4.42
CA ALA A 24 9.12 6.50 3.54
C ALA A 24 10.14 6.93 2.49
N ASP A 25 9.92 8.08 1.84
CA ASP A 25 10.82 8.63 0.83
C ASP A 25 12.21 8.94 1.42
N VAL A 26 12.27 9.48 2.65
CA VAL A 26 13.53 9.72 3.37
C VAL A 26 14.27 8.42 3.65
N LEU A 27 13.57 7.37 4.08
CA LEU A 27 14.16 6.07 4.36
C LEU A 27 14.68 5.38 3.09
N GLU A 28 13.95 5.49 1.98
CA GLU A 28 14.34 4.88 0.70
C GLU A 28 15.51 5.61 0.02
N GLN A 29 15.65 6.92 0.23
CA GLN A 29 16.81 7.68 -0.25
C GLN A 29 18.09 7.37 0.54
N SER A 30 17.98 6.72 1.70
CA SER A 30 19.15 6.30 2.46
C SER A 30 19.88 5.17 1.74
N LEU A 31 21.13 5.42 1.35
CA LEU A 31 22.07 4.38 0.88
C LEU A 31 22.33 3.26 1.91
N ARG A 32 21.80 3.41 3.13
CA ARG A 32 21.85 2.45 4.23
C ARG A 32 20.48 1.91 4.59
N ALA A 33 19.52 1.89 3.67
CA ALA A 33 18.25 1.19 3.91
C ALA A 33 18.55 -0.30 4.18
N THR A 34 18.40 -0.72 5.44
CA THR A 34 18.69 -2.09 5.90
C THR A 34 17.43 -2.83 6.35
N SER A 35 16.25 -2.22 6.22
CA SER A 35 14.98 -2.77 6.71
C SER A 35 13.82 -2.42 5.78
N ASP A 36 12.70 -3.12 5.95
CA ASP A 36 11.44 -2.90 5.22
C ASP A 36 10.64 -1.68 5.70
N SER A 37 11.26 -0.81 6.52
CA SER A 37 10.55 0.28 7.19
C SER A 37 9.93 1.29 6.21
N GLY A 38 10.62 1.64 5.13
CA GLY A 38 10.07 2.54 4.10
C GLY A 38 8.83 1.94 3.42
N TYR A 39 8.92 0.68 3.01
CA TYR A 39 7.82 -0.05 2.40
C TYR A 39 6.61 -0.21 3.34
N LEU A 40 6.84 -0.53 4.63
CA LEU A 40 5.79 -0.60 5.64
C LEU A 40 5.08 0.75 5.84
N LEU A 41 5.81 1.86 5.77
CA LEU A 41 5.22 3.19 5.85
C LEU A 41 4.38 3.52 4.61
N ARG A 42 4.79 3.07 3.41
CA ARG A 42 3.97 3.19 2.19
C ARG A 42 2.67 2.38 2.31
N LEU A 43 2.73 1.14 2.80
CA LEU A 43 1.54 0.30 3.04
C LEU A 43 0.59 0.96 4.03
N LEU A 44 1.12 1.59 5.09
CA LEU A 44 0.30 2.30 6.06
C LEU A 44 -0.34 3.57 5.46
N ALA A 45 0.39 4.34 4.66
CA ALA A 45 -0.17 5.48 3.95
C ALA A 45 -1.31 5.05 3.02
N PHE A 46 -1.09 3.96 2.27
CA PHE A 46 -2.09 3.32 1.42
C PHE A 46 -3.36 2.95 2.22
N GLU A 47 -3.22 2.26 3.36
CA GLU A 47 -4.36 1.87 4.21
C GLU A 47 -5.13 3.10 4.71
N ILE A 48 -4.43 4.15 5.16
CA ILE A 48 -5.05 5.38 5.66
C ILE A 48 -5.87 6.05 4.55
N LEU A 49 -5.32 6.18 3.34
CA LEU A 49 -6.00 6.79 2.20
C LEU A 49 -7.19 5.96 1.72
N LEU A 50 -7.05 4.64 1.69
CA LEU A 50 -8.14 3.74 1.35
C LEU A 50 -9.30 3.88 2.36
N LYS A 51 -8.99 3.90 3.66
CA LYS A 51 -9.97 4.15 4.72
C LYS A 51 -10.60 5.55 4.61
N ALA A 52 -9.85 6.56 4.18
CA ALA A 52 -10.39 7.90 3.95
C ALA A 52 -11.42 7.88 2.81
N LEU A 53 -11.09 7.24 1.68
CA LEU A 53 -11.97 7.14 0.53
C LEU A 53 -13.24 6.33 0.83
N VAL A 54 -13.15 5.25 1.62
CA VAL A 54 -14.31 4.50 2.12
C VAL A 54 -15.24 5.40 2.94
N ARG A 55 -14.68 6.25 3.81
CA ARG A 55 -15.45 7.23 4.60
C ARG A 55 -16.11 8.32 3.76
N ILE A 56 -15.41 8.82 2.74
CA ILE A 56 -15.95 9.80 1.78
C ILE A 56 -17.20 9.23 1.10
N ASN A 57 -17.21 7.92 0.83
CA ASN A 57 -18.34 7.21 0.21
C ASN A 57 -19.39 6.70 1.22
N GLY A 58 -19.44 7.29 2.42
CA GLY A 58 -20.50 7.05 3.40
C GLY A 58 -20.36 5.76 4.22
N VAL A 59 -19.30 4.99 4.03
CA VAL A 59 -19.07 3.75 4.77
C VAL A 59 -18.10 4.00 5.93
N THR A 60 -18.43 3.52 7.13
CA THR A 60 -17.47 3.53 8.23
C THR A 60 -16.59 2.28 8.12
N PRO A 61 -15.29 2.41 7.83
CA PRO A 61 -14.41 1.26 7.76
C PRO A 61 -14.31 0.59 9.12
N GLU A 62 -14.39 -0.73 9.14
CA GLU A 62 -14.12 -1.53 10.32
C GLU A 62 -12.67 -1.35 10.77
N LYS A 63 -12.37 -1.78 12.00
CA LYS A 63 -11.00 -1.88 12.50
C LYS A 63 -10.25 -3.09 11.93
N SER A 64 -10.56 -3.47 10.68
CA SER A 64 -9.85 -4.52 9.95
C SER A 64 -8.70 -3.92 9.14
N HIS A 65 -7.74 -4.77 8.82
CA HIS A 65 -6.59 -4.47 7.94
C HIS A 65 -6.72 -5.21 6.59
N SER A 66 -7.91 -5.71 6.27
CA SER A 66 -8.19 -6.35 4.99
C SER A 66 -8.34 -5.29 3.92
N TYR A 67 -7.31 -5.14 3.09
CA TYR A 67 -7.31 -4.15 2.01
C TYR A 67 -8.33 -4.50 0.93
N LEU A 68 -8.55 -5.79 0.70
CA LEU A 68 -9.57 -6.27 -0.23
C LEU A 68 -10.98 -5.88 0.21
N ASP A 69 -11.33 -6.11 1.48
CA ASP A 69 -12.66 -5.75 2.00
C ASP A 69 -12.89 -4.23 1.99
N LEU A 70 -11.88 -3.45 2.37
CA LEU A 70 -11.92 -2.00 2.28
C LEU A 70 -12.10 -1.52 0.84
N PHE A 71 -11.40 -2.15 -0.11
CA PHE A 71 -11.54 -1.82 -1.52
C PHE A 71 -12.94 -2.18 -2.02
N HIS A 72 -13.49 -3.34 -1.67
CA HIS A 72 -14.85 -3.75 -2.03
C HIS A 72 -15.95 -2.89 -1.40
N ALA A 73 -15.68 -2.24 -0.27
CA ALA A 73 -16.60 -1.29 0.35
C ALA A 73 -16.80 0.00 -0.49
N LEU A 74 -15.92 0.27 -1.46
CA LEU A 74 -16.08 1.38 -2.39
C LEU A 74 -17.09 1.05 -3.49
N PRO A 75 -17.87 2.05 -3.97
CA PRO A 75 -18.69 1.89 -5.16
C PRO A 75 -17.85 1.47 -6.38
N ASP A 76 -18.43 0.64 -7.26
CA ASP A 76 -17.75 0.12 -8.46
C ASP A 76 -17.14 1.23 -9.32
N THR A 77 -17.83 2.37 -9.43
CA THR A 77 -17.37 3.54 -10.18
C THR A 77 -16.11 4.15 -9.55
N VAL A 78 -16.02 4.19 -8.23
CA VAL A 78 -14.85 4.69 -7.49
C VAL A 78 -13.68 3.71 -7.63
N ARG A 79 -13.94 2.40 -7.48
CA ARG A 79 -12.92 1.36 -7.69
C ARG A 79 -12.31 1.46 -9.09
N GLY A 80 -13.16 1.58 -10.10
CA GLY A 80 -12.75 1.72 -11.50
C GLY A 80 -11.87 2.95 -11.73
N ARG A 81 -12.23 4.12 -11.15
CA ARG A 81 -11.40 5.33 -11.26
C ARG A 81 -10.05 5.20 -10.58
N VAL A 82 -10.01 4.61 -9.39
CA VAL A 82 -8.75 4.38 -8.66
C VAL A 82 -7.80 3.53 -9.49
N VAL A 83 -8.27 2.40 -10.02
CA VAL A 83 -7.43 1.50 -10.85
C VAL A 83 -7.02 2.19 -12.15
N ALA A 84 -7.94 2.88 -12.82
CA ALA A 84 -7.63 3.59 -14.07
C ALA A 84 -6.57 4.68 -13.87
N ARG A 85 -6.69 5.48 -12.81
CA ARG A 85 -5.73 6.54 -12.46
C ARG A 85 -4.37 5.95 -12.04
N ALA A 86 -4.37 4.80 -11.36
CA ALA A 86 -3.14 4.08 -11.00
C ALA A 86 -2.43 3.55 -12.26
N ALA A 87 -3.17 2.90 -13.15
CA ALA A 87 -2.68 2.41 -14.44
C ALA A 87 -2.15 3.53 -15.33
N GLU A 88 -2.85 4.66 -15.42
CA GLU A 88 -2.37 5.83 -16.17
C GLU A 88 -1.05 6.35 -15.61
N ARG A 89 -0.92 6.43 -14.28
CA ARG A 89 0.29 6.92 -13.62
C ARG A 89 1.49 6.01 -13.83
N MET A 90 1.29 4.69 -13.84
CA MET A 90 2.35 3.67 -13.98
C MET A 90 2.58 3.23 -15.42
N SER A 91 1.70 3.62 -16.34
CA SER A 91 1.74 3.22 -17.74
C SER A 91 1.90 1.70 -17.90
N THR A 92 3.09 1.21 -18.26
CA THR A 92 3.37 -0.21 -18.49
C THR A 92 4.16 -0.90 -17.38
N SER A 93 4.55 -0.20 -16.32
CA SER A 93 5.45 -0.77 -15.31
C SER A 93 4.72 -1.55 -14.21
N ALA A 94 3.46 -1.18 -13.91
CA ALA A 94 2.61 -1.91 -12.97
C ALA A 94 1.56 -2.80 -13.66
N ASN A 95 1.23 -3.94 -13.06
CA ASN A 95 0.19 -4.86 -13.53
C ASN A 95 -0.96 -5.02 -12.52
N TYR A 96 -2.13 -4.45 -12.86
CA TYR A 96 -3.32 -4.52 -12.01
C TYR A 96 -4.32 -5.63 -12.39
N SER A 97 -3.94 -6.57 -13.25
CA SER A 97 -4.85 -7.63 -13.74
C SER A 97 -5.36 -8.57 -12.64
N SER A 98 -4.57 -8.79 -11.57
CA SER A 98 -5.02 -9.50 -10.37
C SER A 98 -4.98 -8.60 -9.13
N LEU A 99 -5.82 -7.58 -9.12
CA LEU A 99 -5.94 -6.66 -7.98
C LEU A 99 -6.25 -7.36 -6.64
N PRO A 100 -7.12 -8.40 -6.56
CA PRO A 100 -7.36 -9.11 -5.31
C PRO A 100 -6.08 -9.72 -4.72
N ASP A 101 -5.23 -10.32 -5.55
CA ASP A 101 -3.97 -10.93 -5.12
C ASP A 101 -2.99 -9.85 -4.64
N LEU A 102 -2.90 -8.72 -5.35
CA LEU A 102 -2.07 -7.58 -4.92
C LEU A 102 -2.48 -7.07 -3.54
N LEU A 103 -3.78 -6.83 -3.33
CA LEU A 103 -4.29 -6.32 -2.06
C LEU A 103 -4.09 -7.34 -0.92
N HIS A 104 -4.21 -8.63 -1.22
CA HIS A 104 -3.90 -9.69 -0.27
C HIS A 104 -2.42 -9.70 0.09
N THR A 105 -1.53 -9.67 -0.89
CA THR A 105 -0.07 -9.61 -0.70
C THR A 105 0.33 -8.40 0.13
N PHE A 106 -0.23 -7.22 -0.14
CA PHE A 106 0.02 -6.01 0.64
C PHE A 106 -0.39 -6.16 2.11
N ALA A 107 -1.56 -6.73 2.39
CA ALA A 107 -2.03 -6.95 3.76
C ALA A 107 -1.17 -7.97 4.52
N THR A 108 -0.75 -9.04 3.83
CA THR A 108 0.17 -10.05 4.36
C THR A 108 1.53 -9.42 4.69
N ASN A 109 2.09 -8.66 3.75
CA ASN A 109 3.37 -7.98 3.94
C ASN A 109 3.32 -6.97 5.10
N PHE A 110 2.25 -6.17 5.22
CA PHE A 110 2.10 -5.20 6.32
C PHE A 110 2.20 -5.87 7.70
N THR A 111 1.72 -7.11 7.80
CA THR A 111 1.75 -7.88 9.03
C THR A 111 3.10 -8.56 9.24
N ALA A 112 3.58 -9.28 8.23
CA ALA A 112 4.71 -10.20 8.33
C ALA A 112 6.08 -9.49 8.29
N LEU A 113 6.22 -8.40 7.51
CA LEU A 113 7.49 -7.65 7.42
C LEU A 113 7.83 -6.84 8.69
N ARG A 114 6.94 -6.83 9.70
CA ARG A 114 7.28 -6.31 11.04
C ARG A 114 8.23 -7.24 11.78
N TYR A 115 8.15 -8.53 11.49
CA TYR A 115 8.95 -9.59 12.11
C TYR A 115 9.40 -10.59 11.03
N PRO A 116 10.19 -10.16 10.02
CA PRO A 116 10.52 -11.01 8.87
C PRO A 116 11.30 -12.27 9.27
N TYR A 117 11.95 -12.27 10.44
CA TYR A 117 12.64 -13.43 10.99
C TYR A 117 11.68 -14.58 11.35
N GLU A 118 10.40 -14.32 11.66
CA GLU A 118 9.41 -15.36 11.97
C GLU A 118 9.15 -16.25 10.74
N ALA A 119 9.21 -15.68 9.52
CA ALA A 119 9.09 -16.46 8.29
C ALA A 119 10.28 -17.40 8.02
N TYR A 120 11.39 -17.21 8.74
CA TYR A 120 12.62 -17.98 8.61
C TYR A 120 13.06 -18.65 9.92
N GLU A 121 12.16 -18.81 10.89
CA GLU A 121 12.48 -19.30 12.24
C GLU A 121 13.22 -20.65 12.24
N ASN A 122 12.91 -21.50 11.26
CA ASN A 122 13.52 -22.83 11.10
C ASN A 122 14.67 -22.88 10.08
N VAL A 123 15.16 -21.71 9.63
CA VAL A 123 16.21 -21.60 8.59
C VAL A 123 17.49 -21.08 9.23
N SER A 124 18.60 -21.78 9.04
CA SER A 124 19.90 -21.30 9.52
C SER A 124 20.37 -20.06 8.75
N THR A 125 21.22 -19.25 9.36
CA THR A 125 21.81 -18.06 8.73
C THR A 125 22.54 -18.41 7.43
N GLU A 126 23.26 -19.53 7.39
CA GLU A 126 23.97 -20.03 6.21
C GLU A 126 22.99 -20.44 5.10
N ALA A 127 21.90 -21.13 5.46
CA ALA A 127 20.87 -21.54 4.51
C ALA A 127 20.14 -20.33 3.92
N LEU A 128 19.82 -19.32 4.73
CA LEU A 128 19.18 -18.09 4.26
C LEU A 128 20.07 -17.32 3.26
N LYS A 129 21.37 -17.19 3.56
CA LYS A 129 22.35 -16.59 2.63
C LYS A 129 22.47 -17.37 1.32
N GLY A 130 22.38 -18.70 1.37
CA GLY A 130 22.40 -19.56 0.19
C GLY A 130 21.11 -19.49 -0.63
N ALA A 131 19.96 -19.38 0.03
CA ALA A 131 18.64 -19.36 -0.58
C ALA A 131 18.48 -18.20 -1.58
N GLY A 132 18.89 -16.99 -1.19
CA GLY A 132 18.82 -15.82 -2.08
C GLY A 132 19.65 -15.99 -3.36
N LYS A 133 20.88 -16.53 -3.25
CA LYS A 133 21.73 -16.81 -4.42
C LYS A 133 21.11 -17.87 -5.33
N GLY A 134 20.55 -18.93 -4.73
CA GLY A 134 19.89 -20.00 -5.46
C GLY A 134 18.64 -19.52 -6.20
N TRP A 135 17.82 -18.67 -5.56
CA TRP A 135 16.63 -18.06 -6.16
C TRP A 135 16.98 -17.18 -7.37
N VAL A 136 17.98 -16.29 -7.23
CA VAL A 136 18.47 -15.47 -8.35
C VAL A 136 18.99 -16.34 -9.50
N ALA A 137 19.76 -17.40 -9.19
CA ALA A 137 20.29 -18.31 -10.21
C ALA A 137 19.19 -19.08 -10.97
N ARG A 138 18.01 -19.28 -10.37
CA ARG A 138 16.84 -19.89 -11.01
C ARG A 138 15.91 -18.88 -11.69
N GLY A 139 16.33 -17.61 -11.78
CA GLY A 139 15.57 -16.56 -12.48
C GLY A 139 14.62 -15.76 -11.59
N ALA A 140 14.76 -15.84 -10.26
CA ALA A 140 14.06 -14.99 -9.30
C ALA A 140 12.53 -14.96 -9.48
N GLN A 141 11.89 -16.13 -9.59
CA GLN A 141 10.44 -16.22 -9.77
C GLN A 141 9.70 -15.80 -8.50
N ASP A 142 8.71 -14.90 -8.64
CA ASP A 142 7.89 -14.39 -7.53
C ASP A 142 7.19 -15.51 -6.75
N ALA A 143 6.73 -16.57 -7.43
CA ALA A 143 6.05 -17.71 -6.81
C ALA A 143 6.94 -18.49 -5.81
N GLU A 144 8.27 -18.35 -5.90
CA GLU A 144 9.23 -18.96 -4.97
C GLU A 144 9.64 -18.00 -3.83
N ALA A 145 9.24 -16.73 -3.88
CA ALA A 145 9.65 -15.73 -2.90
C ALA A 145 8.74 -15.76 -1.66
N THR A 146 9.36 -15.66 -0.47
CA THR A 146 8.62 -15.52 0.80
C THR A 146 7.84 -14.20 0.86
N PHE A 147 8.42 -13.14 0.32
CA PHE A 147 7.83 -11.80 0.27
C PHE A 147 7.95 -11.25 -1.15
N VAL A 148 6.84 -10.77 -1.70
CA VAL A 148 6.78 -10.10 -3.00
C VAL A 148 6.24 -8.69 -2.77
N TYR A 149 6.93 -7.67 -3.26
CA TYR A 149 6.72 -6.29 -2.80
C TYR A 149 5.79 -5.46 -3.69
N HIS A 150 5.71 -5.74 -5.01
CA HIS A 150 4.91 -4.97 -5.98
C HIS A 150 4.95 -3.43 -5.76
N PRO A 151 6.16 -2.82 -5.72
CA PRO A 151 6.32 -1.42 -5.32
C PRO A 151 5.65 -0.43 -6.29
N GLU A 152 5.61 -0.77 -7.58
CA GLU A 152 5.01 0.06 -8.61
C GLU A 152 3.48 0.07 -8.53
N GLU A 153 2.88 -1.10 -8.29
CA GLU A 153 1.45 -1.25 -8.04
C GLU A 153 1.03 -0.46 -6.80
N LEU A 154 1.79 -0.62 -5.70
CA LEU A 154 1.55 0.11 -4.45
C LEU A 154 1.65 1.62 -4.66
N PHE A 155 2.69 2.09 -5.36
CA PHE A 155 2.85 3.50 -5.67
C PHE A 155 1.67 4.03 -6.50
N GLY A 156 1.30 3.34 -7.58
CA GLY A 156 0.22 3.80 -8.46
C GLY A 156 -1.14 3.86 -7.75
N LEU A 157 -1.47 2.85 -6.94
CA LEU A 157 -2.70 2.86 -6.14
C LEU A 157 -2.69 3.96 -5.08
N THR A 158 -1.57 4.15 -4.39
CA THR A 158 -1.42 5.21 -3.38
C THR A 158 -1.53 6.60 -4.01
N PHE A 159 -0.94 6.79 -5.19
CA PHE A 159 -1.07 8.03 -5.97
C PHE A 159 -2.54 8.28 -6.33
N ALA A 160 -3.24 7.28 -6.86
CA ALA A 160 -4.64 7.40 -7.26
C ALA A 160 -5.55 7.73 -6.07
N LEU A 161 -5.35 7.08 -4.92
CA LEU A 161 -6.10 7.35 -3.69
C LEU A 161 -5.81 8.76 -3.15
N THR A 162 -4.55 9.20 -3.17
CA THR A 162 -4.17 10.57 -2.78
C THR A 162 -4.93 11.60 -3.61
N ALA A 163 -4.99 11.38 -4.93
CA ALA A 163 -5.69 12.26 -5.83
C ALA A 163 -7.22 12.24 -5.62
N GLU A 164 -7.86 11.06 -5.44
CA GLU A 164 -9.32 10.99 -5.17
C GLU A 164 -9.69 11.69 -3.85
N VAL A 165 -8.88 11.53 -2.81
CA VAL A 165 -9.09 12.21 -1.52
C VAL A 165 -8.86 13.73 -1.66
N GLY A 166 -7.83 14.14 -2.40
CA GLY A 166 -7.53 15.55 -2.67
C GLY A 166 -8.62 16.24 -3.49
N ASP A 167 -9.10 15.60 -4.56
CA ASP A 167 -10.20 16.08 -5.39
C ASP A 167 -11.45 16.33 -4.52
N TRP A 168 -11.78 15.40 -3.62
CA TRP A 168 -12.91 15.58 -2.70
C TRP A 168 -12.72 16.71 -1.68
N LEU A 169 -11.51 16.89 -1.15
CA LEU A 169 -11.21 17.96 -0.19
C LEU A 169 -11.31 19.36 -0.82
N THR A 170 -11.00 19.47 -2.12
CA THR A 170 -10.98 20.74 -2.85
C THR A 170 -12.29 21.05 -3.59
N SER A 171 -13.18 20.06 -3.74
CA SER A 171 -14.46 20.23 -4.43
C SER A 171 -15.42 21.18 -3.67
N PRO A 172 -16.16 22.06 -4.38
CA PRO A 172 -17.21 22.87 -3.77
C PRO A 172 -18.28 21.97 -3.13
N ARG A 173 -18.71 22.30 -1.92
CA ARG A 173 -19.75 21.58 -1.16
C ARG A 173 -21.07 22.31 -1.17
#